data_AF-A0A967N6S7-F1
#
_entry.id   AF-A0A967N6S7-F1
#
_cell.length_a   1.000
_cell.length_b   1.000
_cell.length_c   1.000
_cell.angle_alpha   90.00
_cell.angle_beta   90.00
_cell.angle_gamma   90.00
#
_symmetry.space_group_name_H-M   'P 1'
#
loop_
_entity.id
_entity.type
_entity.pdbx_description
1 polymer ?
#
loop_
_entity_poly.entity_id
_entity_poly.type
_entity_poly.pdbx_seq_one_letter_code
_entity_poly.pdbx_strand_id
1 'polypeptide(L)'
;MVDRGLTLSVVVEMRVAADGSVGRVEVVEGHLPLPLKEPLIQTLHRLRFRPAEADGRAVPARVDLPFFFREGDRAPGQVPQPSSPPPSTAAANPTSVPQGAWTKTSSIP
;
A
#
# COMPACT_ATOMS: atom_id res chain seq x y z
N MET A 1 -6.03 34.69 11.88
CA MET A 1 -5.41 33.74 10.93
C MET A 1 -6.29 32.51 10.95
N VAL A 2 -7.06 32.24 9.90
CA VAL A 2 -8.03 31.13 9.88
C VAL A 2 -7.40 30.02 9.06
N ASP A 3 -7.06 28.89 9.70
CA ASP A 3 -6.66 27.65 9.04
C ASP A 3 -7.86 27.16 8.21
N ARG A 4 -7.97 27.60 6.96
CA ARG A 4 -8.93 27.03 5.99
C ARG A 4 -8.33 25.75 5.42
N GLY A 5 -7.94 24.83 6.31
CA GLY A 5 -7.16 23.65 5.95
C GLY A 5 -8.02 22.42 5.65
N LEU A 6 -9.34 22.48 5.77
CA LEU A 6 -10.22 21.34 5.57
C LEU A 6 -11.04 21.54 4.29
N THR A 7 -10.67 20.80 3.25
CA THR A 7 -11.21 21.02 1.90
C THR A 7 -12.37 20.08 1.62
N LEU A 8 -12.37 18.85 2.18
CA LEU A 8 -13.43 17.86 1.94
C LEU A 8 -13.70 17.02 3.20
N SER A 9 -14.97 16.68 3.41
CA SER A 9 -15.43 15.75 4.45
C SER A 9 -16.32 14.69 3.82
N VAL A 10 -16.07 13.42 4.10
CA VAL A 10 -16.90 12.30 3.66
C VAL A 10 -17.10 11.30 4.80
N VAL A 11 -18.26 10.66 4.86
CA VAL A 11 -18.49 9.53 5.76
C VAL A 11 -18.48 8.27 4.92
N VAL A 12 -17.63 7.33 5.32
CA VAL A 12 -17.51 6.04 4.68
C VAL A 12 -18.07 4.98 5.60
N GLU A 13 -19.02 4.23 5.08
CA GLU A 13 -19.49 3.03 5.72
C GLU A 13 -18.66 1.84 5.26
N MET A 14 -18.32 0.98 6.21
CA MET A 14 -17.64 -0.28 5.92
C MET A 14 -18.23 -1.44 6.73
N ARG A 15 -18.15 -2.64 6.16
CA ARG A 15 -18.40 -3.88 6.90
C ARG A 15 -17.10 -4.45 7.43
N VAL A 16 -17.03 -4.58 8.75
CA VAL A 16 -15.96 -5.31 9.44
C VAL A 16 -16.45 -6.73 9.68
N ALA A 17 -15.73 -7.74 9.18
CA ALA A 17 -16.07 -9.14 9.40
C ALA A 17 -15.62 -9.64 10.78
N ALA A 18 -16.04 -10.85 11.17
CA ALA A 18 -15.68 -11.45 12.45
C ALA A 18 -14.17 -11.76 12.60
N ASP A 19 -13.40 -11.76 11.50
CA ASP A 19 -11.93 -11.84 11.50
C ASP A 19 -11.25 -10.46 11.55
N GLY A 20 -12.02 -9.38 11.65
CA GLY A 20 -11.51 -8.01 11.62
C GLY A 20 -11.15 -7.47 10.24
N SER A 21 -11.40 -8.22 9.16
CA SER A 21 -11.19 -7.71 7.79
C SER A 21 -12.24 -6.67 7.41
N VAL A 22 -11.83 -5.72 6.56
CA VAL A 22 -12.74 -4.75 5.94
C VAL A 22 -13.23 -5.30 4.60
N GLY A 23 -14.53 -5.56 4.52
CA GLY A 23 -15.25 -5.95 3.32
C GLY A 23 -15.75 -4.74 2.53
N ARG A 24 -17.01 -4.77 2.10
CA ARG A 24 -17.65 -3.70 1.31
C ARG A 24 -17.44 -2.33 1.96
N VAL A 25 -17.07 -1.34 1.14
CA VAL A 25 -16.82 0.06 1.51
C VAL A 25 -17.69 0.95 0.63
N GLU A 26 -18.46 1.86 1.24
CA GLU A 26 -19.35 2.79 0.52
C GLU A 26 -19.28 4.19 1.10
N VAL A 27 -19.26 5.21 0.25
CA VAL A 27 -19.42 6.59 0.71
C VAL A 27 -20.91 6.83 0.93
N VAL A 28 -21.29 7.11 2.18
CA VAL A 28 -22.69 7.33 2.57
C VAL A 28 -23.03 8.80 2.76
N GLU A 29 -22.03 9.65 3.02
CA GLU A 29 -22.20 11.10 3.08
C GLU A 29 -21.02 11.85 2.46
N GLY A 30 -21.30 13.03 1.91
CA GLY A 30 -20.32 13.88 1.26
C GLY A 30 -20.00 13.49 -0.18
N HIS A 31 -19.09 14.23 -0.80
CA HIS A 31 -18.63 13.98 -2.17
C HIS A 31 -17.15 13.62 -2.17
N LEU A 32 -16.82 12.43 -2.67
CA LEU A 32 -15.45 11.97 -2.83
C LEU A 32 -15.03 12.07 -4.30
N PRO A 33 -14.11 12.99 -4.65
CA PRO A 33 -13.60 13.10 -6.01
C PRO A 33 -12.99 11.79 -6.50
N LEU A 34 -13.20 11.48 -7.78
CA LEU A 34 -12.74 10.23 -8.40
C LEU A 34 -11.25 9.92 -8.16
N PRO A 35 -10.32 10.90 -8.21
CA PRO A 35 -8.90 10.64 -7.94
C PRO A 35 -8.59 10.18 -6.51
N LEU A 36 -9.44 10.51 -5.54
CA LEU A 36 -9.26 10.16 -4.12
C LEU A 36 -10.00 8.87 -3.73
N LYS A 37 -10.99 8.46 -4.54
CA LYS A 37 -11.84 7.30 -4.25
C LYS A 37 -11.05 6.00 -4.19
N GLU A 38 -10.29 5.69 -5.23
CA GLU A 38 -9.55 4.43 -5.32
C GLU A 38 -8.46 4.31 -4.24
N PRO A 39 -7.60 5.34 -4.00
CA PRO A 39 -6.65 5.30 -2.90
C PRO A 39 -7.29 5.10 -1.53
N LEU A 40 -8.42 5.80 -1.26
CA LEU A 40 -9.12 5.66 0.01
C LEU A 40 -9.63 4.24 0.23
N ILE A 41 -10.28 3.65 -0.78
CA ILE A 41 -10.79 2.27 -0.73
C ILE A 41 -9.65 1.28 -0.50
N GLN A 42 -8.52 1.42 -1.23
CA GLN A 42 -7.36 0.56 -1.04
C GLN A 42 -6.75 0.67 0.35
N THR A 43 -6.68 1.88 0.92
CA THR A 43 -6.22 2.08 2.29
C THR A 43 -7.16 1.41 3.29
N LEU A 44 -8.48 1.57 3.13
CA LEU A 44 -9.48 0.95 4.01
C LEU A 44 -9.40 -0.57 4.02
N HIS A 45 -9.22 -1.21 2.85
CA HIS A 45 -9.07 -2.66 2.77
C HIS A 45 -7.80 -3.21 3.44
N ARG A 46 -6.80 -2.37 3.68
CA ARG A 46 -5.58 -2.77 4.40
C ARG A 46 -5.72 -2.67 5.92
N LEU A 47 -6.77 -2.01 6.41
CA LEU A 47 -7.02 -1.90 7.84
C LEU A 47 -7.47 -3.24 8.42
N ARG A 48 -7.11 -3.46 9.68
CA ARG A 48 -7.57 -4.58 10.49
C ARG A 48 -8.17 -4.03 11.77
N PHE A 49 -9.40 -4.41 12.04
CA PHE A 49 -10.15 -3.99 13.21
C PHE A 49 -10.25 -5.12 14.21
N ARG A 50 -10.42 -4.77 15.49
CA ARG A 50 -10.97 -5.73 16.44
C ARG A 50 -12.46 -5.91 16.08
N PRO A 51 -12.93 -7.14 15.85
CA PRO A 51 -14.34 -7.37 15.54
C PRO A 51 -15.22 -6.97 16.73
N ALA A 52 -16.48 -6.66 16.44
CA ALA A 52 -17.47 -6.52 17.50
C ALA A 52 -17.69 -7.89 18.16
N GLU A 53 -17.97 -7.89 19.46
CA GLU A 53 -18.26 -9.10 20.22
C GLU A 53 -19.72 -9.07 20.68
N ALA A 54 -20.46 -10.14 20.41
CA ALA A 54 -21.79 -10.40 20.96
C ALA A 54 -21.73 -11.74 21.68
N ASP A 55 -22.09 -11.76 22.97
CA ASP A 55 -22.03 -12.96 23.82
C ASP A 55 -20.65 -13.66 23.80
N GLY A 56 -19.57 -12.87 23.78
CA GLY A 56 -18.19 -13.37 23.72
C GLY A 56 -17.78 -13.96 22.36
N ARG A 57 -18.60 -13.80 21.32
CA ARG A 57 -18.31 -14.25 19.96
C ARG A 57 -18.10 -13.07 19.02
N ALA A 58 -17.05 -13.14 18.20
CA ALA A 58 -16.81 -12.17 17.16
C ALA A 58 -17.94 -12.21 16.12
N VAL A 59 -18.53 -11.05 15.82
CA VAL A 59 -19.61 -10.89 14.85
C VAL A 59 -19.28 -9.79 13.85
N PRO A 60 -19.78 -9.90 12.59
CA PRO A 60 -19.66 -8.82 11.63
C PRO A 60 -20.40 -7.56 12.10
N ALA A 61 -19.84 -6.39 11.80
CA ALA A 61 -20.40 -5.10 12.16
C ALA A 61 -20.33 -4.09 11.02
N ARG A 62 -21.23 -3.12 11.04
CA ARG A 62 -21.25 -1.93 10.18
C ARG A 62 -20.58 -0.79 10.94
N VAL A 63 -19.66 -0.08 10.29
CA VAL A 63 -18.90 1.02 10.89
C VAL A 63 -18.95 2.23 9.97
N ASP A 64 -19.36 3.38 10.51
CA ASP A 64 -19.35 4.66 9.82
C ASP A 64 -18.12 5.45 10.27
N LEU A 65 -17.21 5.74 9.33
CA LEU A 65 -15.92 6.37 9.60
C LEU A 65 -15.83 7.72 8.84
N PRO A 66 -15.75 8.85 9.56
CA PRO A 66 -15.56 10.15 8.93
C PRO A 66 -14.10 10.34 8.47
N PHE A 67 -13.93 10.81 7.23
CA PHE A 67 -12.65 11.20 6.65
C PHE A 67 -12.65 12.67 6.30
N PHE A 68 -11.57 13.34 6.70
CA PHE A 68 -11.33 14.74 6.40
C PHE A 68 -10.08 14.89 5.55
N PHE A 69 -10.24 15.43 4.35
CA PHE A 69 -9.12 15.72 3.44
C PHE A 69 -8.73 17.19 3.58
N ARG A 70 -7.43 17.39 3.74
CA ARG A 70 -6.78 18.69 3.75
C ARG A 70 -5.97 18.81 2.48
N GLU A 71 -6.11 19.93 1.78
CA GLU A 71 -5.19 20.26 0.69
C GLU A 71 -3.83 20.58 1.32
N GLY A 72 -2.86 19.68 1.14
CA GLY A 72 -1.49 19.92 1.56
C GLY A 72 -0.77 20.81 0.56
N ASP A 73 0.07 21.72 1.04
CA ASP A 73 1.09 22.35 0.21
C ASP A 73 2.11 21.26 -0.20
N ARG A 74 1.85 20.54 -1.30
CA ARG A 74 2.74 19.49 -1.81
C ARG A 74 3.38 20.00 -3.10
N ALA A 75 4.69 20.25 -3.06
CA ALA A 75 5.46 20.47 -4.26
C ALA A 75 5.34 19.24 -5.21
N PRO A 76 5.16 19.44 -6.52
CA PRO A 76 5.04 18.34 -7.47
C PRO A 76 6.35 17.52 -7.49
N GLY A 77 6.27 16.22 -7.17
CA GLY A 77 7.39 15.27 -7.33
C GLY A 77 7.58 14.24 -6.22
N GLN A 78 7.03 14.45 -5.03
CA GLN A 78 7.18 13.47 -3.95
C GLN A 78 6.02 12.48 -3.97
N VAL A 79 6.15 11.35 -4.66
CA VAL A 79 5.44 10.12 -4.26
C VAL A 79 6.12 9.60 -3.00
N PRO A 80 5.39 9.16 -1.94
CA PRO A 80 6.03 8.44 -0.85
C PRO A 80 6.49 7.11 -1.44
N GLN A 81 7.75 7.03 -1.88
CA GLN A 81 8.36 5.73 -2.16
C GLN A 81 8.46 5.02 -0.81
N PRO A 82 7.78 3.88 -0.58
CA PRO A 82 8.24 2.99 0.47
C PRO A 82 9.69 2.70 0.14
N SER A 83 10.60 3.14 0.99
CA SER A 83 12.05 3.03 0.80
C SER A 83 12.38 1.64 0.26
N SER A 84 12.72 1.56 -1.02
CA SER A 84 13.19 0.34 -1.66
C SER A 84 14.29 -0.25 -0.76
N PRO A 85 14.35 -1.58 -0.55
CA PRO A 85 15.56 -2.17 0.02
C PRO A 85 16.76 -1.67 -0.81
N PRO A 86 17.92 -1.38 -0.19
CA PRO A 86 19.07 -0.89 -0.92
C PRO A 86 19.36 -1.86 -2.09
N PRO A 87 19.80 -1.35 -3.26
CA PRO A 87 20.13 -2.22 -4.37
C PRO A 87 21.13 -3.25 -3.88
N SER A 88 20.72 -4.53 -3.87
CA SER A 88 21.66 -5.63 -3.76
C SER A 88 22.64 -5.44 -4.91
N THR A 89 23.91 -5.24 -4.58
CA THR A 89 25.03 -5.04 -5.51
C THR A 89 25.23 -6.31 -6.34
N ALA A 90 24.30 -6.62 -7.23
CA ALA A 90 24.41 -7.63 -8.25
C ALA A 90 25.03 -6.98 -9.50
N ALA A 91 26.27 -6.53 -9.38
CA ALA A 91 27.09 -6.10 -10.51
C ALA A 91 28.58 -6.17 -10.15
N ALA A 92 29.11 -7.38 -10.07
CA ALA A 92 30.50 -7.67 -10.40
C ALA A 92 30.63 -9.15 -10.76
N ASN A 93 30.06 -9.54 -11.90
CA ASN A 93 30.52 -10.71 -12.61
C ASN A 93 31.69 -10.22 -13.47
N PRO A 94 32.98 -10.48 -13.14
CA PRO A 94 34.05 -10.11 -14.03
C PRO A 94 34.02 -11.06 -15.23
N THR A 95 33.57 -10.56 -16.38
CA THR A 95 33.92 -11.15 -17.67
C THR A 95 35.44 -11.21 -17.77
N SER A 96 35.98 -12.43 -17.72
CA SER A 96 37.33 -12.72 -18.22
C SER A 96 37.30 -14.11 -18.85
N VAL A 97 37.12 -14.12 -20.16
CA VAL A 97 37.54 -15.26 -21.01
C VAL A 97 38.96 -14.90 -21.49
N PRO A 98 40.03 -15.48 -20.96
CA PRO A 98 41.35 -15.33 -21.56
C PRO A 98 41.49 -16.28 -22.75
N GLN A 99 41.64 -15.72 -23.95
CA GLN A 99 42.27 -16.41 -25.07
C GLN A 99 43.78 -16.51 -24.79
N GLY A 100 44.34 -17.73 -24.67
CA GLY A 100 45.78 -17.94 -24.67
C GLY A 100 46.31 -19.11 -23.83
N ALA A 101 46.44 -20.28 -24.47
CA ALA A 101 47.51 -21.27 -24.33
C ALA A 101 47.85 -21.88 -22.95
N TRP A 102 47.31 -23.07 -22.66
CA TRP A 102 48.09 -24.18 -22.09
C TRP A 102 47.75 -25.48 -22.83
N THR A 103 48.72 -25.97 -23.59
CA THR A 103 48.78 -27.32 -24.13
C THR A 103 48.92 -28.34 -22.98
N LYS A 104 48.04 -29.34 -22.91
CA LYS A 104 48.43 -30.67 -22.42
C LYS A 104 47.48 -31.77 -22.93
N THR A 105 48.11 -32.65 -23.70
CA THR A 105 47.75 -34.02 -24.12
C THR A 105 46.48 -34.65 -23.53
N SER A 106 45.63 -35.19 -24.42
CA SER A 106 45.19 -36.58 -24.28
C SER A 106 44.89 -37.13 -25.68
N SER A 107 45.94 -37.65 -26.30
CA SER A 107 45.83 -38.76 -27.25
C SER A 107 45.43 -40.01 -26.45
N ILE A 108 44.69 -40.95 -27.06
CA ILE A 108 44.71 -42.42 -26.86
C ILE A 108 43.47 -43.01 -27.60
N PRO A 109 43.60 -44.22 -28.19
CA PRO A 109 43.34 -44.49 -29.61
C PRO A 109 41.91 -44.89 -29.99
#